data_AF-A0A8J7I7T0-F1
#
_entry.id   AF-A0A8J7I7T0-F1
#
_cell.length_a   1.000
_cell.length_b   1.000
_cell.length_c   1.000
_cell.angle_alpha   90.00
_cell.angle_beta   90.00
_cell.angle_gamma   90.00
#
_symmetry.space_group_name_H-M   'P 1'
#
loop_
_entity.id
_entity.type
_entity.pdbx_description
1 polymer ?
#
loop_
_entity_poly.entity_id
_entity_poly.type
_entity_poly.pdbx_seq_one_letter_code
_entity_poly.pdbx_strand_id
1 'polypeptide(L)' 'MKYTIIIQWSEEDQCYTVLLPEFTNVMQPCTHGDTYEEALKNAQEVLKLLIETALESGESLPEPQTLGKSLNVA' A
#
# COMPACT_ATOMS: atom_id res chain seq x y z
N MET A 1 7.17 -9.78 0.25
CA MET A 1 6.92 -8.72 1.25
C MET A 1 5.61 -9.01 1.95
N LYS A 2 5.46 -8.65 3.23
CA LYS A 2 4.25 -8.93 4.01
C LYS A 2 3.64 -7.59 4.41
N TYR A 3 3.01 -6.86 3.50
CA TYR A 3 2.34 -5.60 3.81
C TYR A 3 0.93 -5.62 3.24
N THR A 4 0.03 -4.87 3.85
CA THR A 4 -1.35 -4.77 3.40
C THR A 4 -1.42 -3.90 2.16
N ILE A 5 -2.14 -4.36 1.14
CA ILE A 5 -2.49 -3.59 -0.05
C ILE A 5 -4.01 -3.52 -0.06
N ILE A 6 -4.54 -2.31 0.07
CA ILE A 6 -5.98 -2.06 -0.06
C ILE A 6 -6.20 -1.49 -1.45
N ILE A 7 -7.03 -2.16 -2.27
CA ILE A 7 -7.41 -1.70 -3.60
C ILE A 7 -8.89 -1.31 -3.56
N GLN A 8 -9.22 -0.09 -3.94
CA GLN A 8 -10.60 0.43 -3.90
C GLN A 8 -10.96 1.17 -5.18
N TRP A 9 -12.17 0.95 -5.69
CA TRP A 9 -12.69 1.73 -6.81
C TRP A 9 -12.96 3.19 -6.40
N SER A 10 -12.45 4.14 -7.18
CA SER A 10 -12.78 5.56 -7.09
C SER A 10 -13.83 5.90 -8.14
N GLU A 11 -15.02 6.32 -7.72
CA GLU A 11 -16.05 6.83 -8.65
C GLU A 11 -15.65 8.18 -9.26
N GLU A 12 -14.87 9.00 -8.56
CA GLU A 12 -14.42 10.30 -9.06
C GLU A 12 -13.39 10.14 -10.17
N ASP A 13 -12.40 9.26 -9.97
CA ASP A 13 -11.28 9.07 -10.89
C ASP A 13 -11.51 7.94 -11.90
N GLN A 14 -12.60 7.18 -11.75
CA GLN A 14 -12.95 6.02 -12.59
C GLN A 14 -11.81 4.99 -12.72
N CYS A 15 -11.10 4.75 -11.63
CA CYS A 15 -10.01 3.76 -11.55
C CYS A 15 -9.92 3.13 -10.16
N TYR A 16 -9.10 2.11 -10.01
CA TYR A 16 -8.76 1.54 -8.72
C TYR A 16 -7.60 2.31 -8.08
N THR A 17 -7.84 2.85 -6.89
CA THR A 17 -6.83 3.49 -6.04
C THR A 17 -6.24 2.49 -5.06
N VAL A 18 -4.99 2.72 -4.66
CA VAL A 18 -4.25 1.83 -3.77
C VAL A 18 -3.85 2.58 -2.50
N LEU A 19 -4.12 1.94 -1.36
CA LEU A 19 -3.65 2.38 -0.06
C LEU A 19 -2.72 1.34 0.58
N LEU A 20 -1.68 1.84 1.27
CA LEU A 20 -0.72 1.07 2.06
C LEU A 20 -0.78 1.54 3.52
N PRO A 21 -1.68 1.00 4.34
CA PRO A 21 -2.03 1.59 5.64
C PRO A 21 -0.89 1.59 6.66
N GLU A 22 0.11 0.72 6.51
CA GLU A 22 1.34 0.72 7.32
C GLU A 22 2.28 1.89 7.03
N PHE A 23 2.20 2.48 5.84
CA PHE A 23 3.07 3.57 5.40
C PHE A 23 2.34 4.90 5.60
N THR A 24 2.32 5.38 6.85
CA THR A 24 1.59 6.63 7.21
C THR A 24 2.35 7.90 6.85
N ASN A 25 3.64 7.79 6.51
CA ASN A 25 4.50 8.91 6.12
C ASN A 25 4.49 9.21 4.62
N VAL A 26 3.73 8.44 3.82
CA VAL A 26 3.59 8.67 2.38
C VAL A 26 2.23 9.25 2.07
N MET A 27 2.14 10.02 0.99
CA MET A 27 0.84 10.47 0.48
C MET A 27 0.01 9.28 0.01
N GLN A 28 -1.26 9.26 0.41
CA GLN A 28 -2.24 8.22 0.09
C GLN A 28 -3.42 8.87 -0.66
N PRO A 29 -4.05 8.20 -1.65
CA PRO A 29 -3.65 6.93 -2.24
C PRO A 29 -2.28 7.02 -2.93
N CYS A 30 -1.47 5.97 -2.80
CA CYS A 30 -0.07 6.01 -3.23
C CYS A 30 0.13 5.68 -4.70
N THR A 31 -0.86 5.02 -5.33
CA THR A 31 -0.90 4.74 -6.76
C THR A 31 -2.32 4.32 -7.18
N HIS A 32 -2.51 4.07 -8.46
CA HIS A 32 -3.79 3.64 -9.04
C HIS A 32 -3.57 2.67 -10.21
N GLY A 33 -4.65 2.13 -10.76
CA GLY A 33 -4.67 1.33 -12.00
C GLY A 33 -6.09 1.16 -12.53
N ASP A 34 -6.24 0.91 -13.82
CA ASP A 34 -7.56 0.78 -14.46
C ASP A 34 -8.18 -0.61 -14.18
N THR A 35 -7.34 -1.58 -13.83
CA THR A 35 -7.75 -2.92 -13.41
C THR A 35 -7.15 -3.30 -12.06
N TYR A 36 -7.70 -4.35 -11.44
CA TYR A 36 -7.13 -4.91 -10.21
C TYR A 36 -5.68 -5.36 -10.42
N GLU A 37 -5.36 -5.98 -11.55
CA GLU A 37 -4.02 -6.45 -11.88
C GLU A 37 -3.03 -5.30 -12.04
N GLU A 38 -3.44 -4.22 -12.71
CA GLU A 38 -2.62 -3.03 -12.88
C GLU A 38 -2.40 -2.32 -11.54
N ALA A 39 -3.46 -2.10 -10.76
CA ALA A 39 -3.37 -1.49 -9.44
C ALA A 39 -2.44 -2.30 -8.52
N LEU A 40 -2.55 -3.63 -8.52
CA LEU A 40 -1.67 -4.50 -7.73
C LEU A 40 -0.22 -4.43 -8.22
N LYS A 41 0.03 -4.43 -9.53
CA LYS A 41 1.37 -4.30 -10.08
C LYS A 41 2.01 -2.98 -9.65
N ASN A 42 1.28 -1.88 -9.82
CA ASN A 42 1.76 -0.55 -9.45
C ASN A 42 1.98 -0.45 -7.93
N ALA A 43 1.11 -1.07 -7.12
CA ALA A 43 1.28 -1.16 -5.67
C ALA A 43 2.58 -1.87 -5.28
N GLN A 44 2.93 -2.96 -5.96
CA GLN A 44 4.16 -3.71 -5.71
C GLN A 44 5.41 -2.89 -6.08
N GLU A 45 5.36 -2.12 -7.16
CA GLU A 45 6.44 -1.21 -7.56
C GLU A 45 6.65 -0.09 -6.53
N VAL A 46 5.57 0.56 -6.09
CA VAL A 46 5.62 1.57 -5.02
C VAL A 46 6.14 0.98 -3.72
N LEU A 47 5.62 -0.17 -3.30
CA LEU A 47 6.04 -0.83 -2.05
C LEU A 47 7.55 -1.16 -2.07
N LYS A 48 8.06 -1.63 -3.21
CA LYS A 48 9.49 -1.87 -3.39
C LYS A 48 10.30 -0.59 -3.24
N LEU A 49 9.89 0.49 -3.92
CA LEU A 49 10.56 1.78 -3.83
C LEU A 49 10.60 2.31 -2.39
N LEU A 50 9.47 2.27 -1.67
CA LEU A 50 9.40 2.74 -0.29
C LEU A 50 10.34 1.97 0.64
N ILE A 51 10.42 0.65 0.46
CA ILE A 51 11.33 -0.19 1.24
C ILE A 51 12.79 0.11 0.91
N GLU A 52 13.13 0.26 -0.36
CA GLU A 52 14.49 0.61 -0.81
C GLU A 52 14.90 1.98 -0.25
N THR A 53 14.06 3.01 -0.38
CA THR A 53 14.34 4.36 0.14
C THR A 53 14.51 4.39 1.65
N ALA A 54 13.69 3.66 2.41
CA ALA A 54 13.81 3.60 3.86
C ALA A 54 15.13 2.93 4.27
N LEU A 55 15.51 1.82 3.60
CA LEU A 55 16.77 1.13 3.87
C LEU A 55 17.99 1.99 3.52
N GLU A 56 17.96 2.70 2.39
CA GLU A 56 19.02 3.63 1.98
C GLU A 56 19.18 4.80 2.95
N SER A 57 18.07 5.28 3.51
CA SER A 57 18.05 6.40 4.46
C SER A 57 18.33 5.96 5.91
N GLY A 58 18.50 4.66 6.16
CA GLY A 58 18.69 4.10 7.50
C GLY A 58 17.43 4.20 8.38
N GLU A 59 16.26 4.38 7.78
CA GLU A 59 14.98 4.44 8.48
C GLU A 59 14.46 3.02 8.79
N SER A 60 13.75 2.88 9.91
CA SER A 60 13.08 1.63 10.25
C SER A 60 11.84 1.43 9.36
N LEU A 61 11.67 0.22 8.83
CA LEU A 61 10.45 -0.15 8.12
C LEU A 61 9.27 -0.28 9.11
N PRO A 62 8.04 0.06 8.70
CA PRO A 62 6.86 -0.12 9.54
C PRO A 62 6.61 -1.62 9.79
N GLU A 63 5.97 -1.95 10.91
CA GLU A 63 5.55 -3.32 11.15
C GLU A 63 4.39 -3.70 10.23
N PRO A 64 4.46 -4.86 9.54
CA PRO A 64 3.33 -5.45 8.85
C PRO A 64 2.07 -5.53 9.70
N GLN A 65 0.94 -5.10 9.13
CA GLN A 65 -0.33 -5.58 9.63
C GLN A 65 -0.50 -7.04 9.24
N THR A 66 -1.04 -7.81 10.16
CA THR A 66 -1.40 -9.21 9.94
C THR A 66 -2.87 -9.37 10.21
N LEU A 67 -3.48 -10.42 9.64
CA LEU A 67 -4.91 -10.68 9.81
C LEU A 67 -5.35 -10.64 11.29
N GLY A 68 -4.51 -11.16 12.20
CA GLY A 68 -4.79 -11.13 13.64
C GLY A 68 -4.67 -9.76 14.32
N LYS A 69 -3.95 -8.80 13.72
CA LYS A 69 -3.87 -7.39 14.18
C LYS A 69 -4.96 -6.52 13.56
N SER A 70 -5.37 -6.80 12.32
CA SER A 70 -6.33 -5.96 11.56
C SER A 70 -7.79 -6.23 11.91
N LEU A 71 -8.10 -7.39 12.47
CA LEU A 71 -9.45 -7.79 12.86
C LEU A 71 -9.58 -7.82 14.39
N ASN A 72 -9.84 -6.67 15.01
CA ASN A 72 -10.58 -6.68 16.28
C ASN A 72 -12.03 -7.04 15.94
N VAL A 73 -12.30 -8.34 15.78
CA VAL A 73 -13.66 -8.84 15.58
C VAL A 73 -14.42 -8.60 16.89
N ALA A 74 -15.31 -7.61 16.88
CA ALA A 74 -16.32 -7.42 17.90
C ALA A 74 -17.42 -8.48 17.79
#